data_AF-A0A3L8BSD5-F1
#
_entry.id   AF-A0A3L8BSD5-F1
#
_cell.length_a   1.000
_cell.length_b   1.000
_cell.length_c   1.000
_cell.angle_alpha   90.00
_cell.angle_beta   90.00
_cell.angle_gamma   90.00
#
_symmetry.space_group_name_H-M   'P 1'
#
loop_
_entity.id
_entity.type
_entity.pdbx_description
1 polymer ?
#
loop_
_entity_poly.entity_id
_entity_poly.type
_entity_poly.pdbx_seq_one_letter_code
_entity_poly.pdbx_strand_id
1 'polypeptide(L)'
;MLKQPIQQALEFVGRQLAFLATRPDFRLQSALDRIAANGDDSIRTAVNAIKTNQGALTNSGYGSLFKIIAAVKSHGATGDIIVTYNEYRHQIDQEINAHLLSLRSSFTYFAALLLIAFVVFAIFKTSVAGNLYAVFLEFEHELPQLTAFMLGPGALWGLGALTMTGIALGSLSLALYRLYVDLSGFRYCNVSPAWLWGGRRILSITNTYILLAYIDLLMRGGMSADEAATHAYRLAGCRQPEAGAGGMPAATDRLLSYAKKNDTFSAELAYHLHQAPTQLITALTEFRTSFTVFLQAFLFVLIGGLIIAYYLPIFALGAMV
;
A
#
# COMPACT_ATOMS: atom_id res chain seq x y z
N MET A 1 -4.15 -17.17 1.67
CA MET A 1 -3.46 -17.28 2.97
C MET A 1 -2.58 -18.50 2.94
N LEU A 2 -1.27 -18.35 2.68
CA LEU A 2 -0.32 -19.39 3.04
C LEU A 2 -0.13 -19.32 4.57
N LYS A 3 -0.07 -20.45 5.27
CA LYS A 3 0.27 -20.47 6.69
C LYS A 3 1.65 -19.79 6.84
N GLN A 4 1.79 -18.84 7.77
CA GLN A 4 3.05 -18.16 8.11
C GLN A 4 4.32 -19.04 8.01
N PRO A 5 4.35 -20.31 8.48
CA PRO A 5 5.51 -21.19 8.34
C PRO A 5 5.94 -21.45 6.89
N ILE A 6 5.01 -21.58 5.93
CA ILE A 6 5.36 -21.86 4.53
C ILE A 6 6.00 -20.62 3.88
N GLN A 7 5.55 -19.43 4.24
CA GLN A 7 6.12 -18.19 3.72
C GLN A 7 7.56 -17.97 4.22
N GLN A 8 7.80 -18.22 5.52
CA GLN A 8 9.15 -18.20 6.10
C GLN A 8 10.07 -19.24 5.48
N ALA A 9 9.57 -20.46 5.23
CA ALA A 9 10.31 -21.50 4.54
C ALA A 9 10.67 -21.09 3.11
N LEU A 10 9.75 -20.44 2.39
CA LEU A 10 10.00 -19.93 1.04
C LEU A 10 11.05 -18.81 1.01
N GLU A 11 11.01 -17.91 1.99
CA GLU A 11 12.03 -16.88 2.19
C GLU A 11 13.40 -17.47 2.51
N PHE A 12 13.44 -18.47 3.39
CA PHE A 12 14.66 -19.19 3.70
C PHE A 12 15.24 -19.87 2.45
N VAL A 13 14.42 -20.62 1.71
CA VAL A 13 14.83 -21.28 0.46
C VAL A 13 15.32 -20.25 -0.56
N GLY A 14 14.62 -19.13 -0.73
CA GLY A 14 15.05 -18.03 -1.61
C GLY A 14 16.42 -17.46 -1.25
N ARG A 15 16.67 -17.20 0.04
CA ARG A 15 17.98 -16.74 0.54
C ARG A 15 19.09 -17.79 0.35
N GLN A 16 18.79 -19.07 0.62
CA GLN A 16 19.75 -20.16 0.42
C GLN A 16 20.08 -20.35 -1.05
N LEU A 17 19.09 -20.25 -1.94
CA LEU A 17 19.32 -20.25 -3.39
C LEU A 17 20.19 -19.08 -3.82
N ALA A 18 19.98 -17.89 -3.26
CA ALA A 18 20.83 -16.72 -3.52
C ALA A 18 22.29 -17.02 -3.17
N PHE A 19 22.52 -17.57 -1.98
CA PHE A 19 23.86 -17.91 -1.50
C PHE A 19 24.50 -19.06 -2.28
N LEU A 20 23.73 -20.04 -2.74
CA LEU A 20 24.24 -21.12 -3.57
C LEU A 20 24.53 -20.65 -4.99
N ALA A 21 23.82 -19.63 -5.48
CA ALA A 21 23.95 -19.13 -6.83
C ALA A 21 25.17 -18.22 -7.04
N THR A 22 25.85 -17.80 -5.98
CA THR A 22 27.17 -17.15 -6.06
C THR A 22 28.30 -18.15 -6.35
N ARG A 23 28.03 -19.46 -6.34
CA ARG A 23 29.04 -20.50 -6.62
C ARG A 23 29.14 -20.77 -8.12
N PRO A 24 30.36 -20.99 -8.65
CA PRO A 24 30.58 -21.22 -10.08
C PRO A 24 29.95 -22.53 -10.61
N ASP A 25 29.61 -23.49 -9.74
CA ASP A 25 28.98 -24.77 -10.06
C ASP A 25 27.46 -24.78 -9.88
N PHE A 26 26.82 -23.61 -9.74
CA PHE A 26 25.40 -23.53 -9.42
C PHE A 26 24.51 -24.18 -10.49
N ARG A 27 23.70 -25.14 -10.04
CA ARG A 27 22.55 -25.65 -10.80
C ARG A 27 21.32 -25.58 -9.92
N LEU A 28 20.28 -24.89 -10.39
CA LEU A 28 19.05 -24.64 -9.63
C LEU A 28 18.41 -25.93 -9.09
N GLN A 29 18.37 -26.98 -9.92
CA GLN A 29 17.70 -28.22 -9.57
C GLN A 29 18.42 -28.98 -8.44
N SER A 30 19.74 -29.10 -8.53
CA SER A 30 20.54 -29.73 -7.46
C SER A 30 20.62 -28.86 -6.20
N ALA A 31 20.60 -27.53 -6.32
CA ALA A 31 20.50 -26.64 -5.18
C ALA A 31 19.17 -26.82 -4.43
N LEU A 32 18.06 -26.89 -5.16
CA LEU A 32 16.73 -27.20 -4.59
C LEU A 32 16.70 -28.59 -3.93
N ASP A 33 17.29 -29.61 -4.58
CA ASP A 33 17.39 -30.95 -4.01
C ASP A 33 18.19 -30.98 -2.71
N ARG A 34 19.30 -30.26 -2.64
CA ARG A 34 20.12 -30.13 -1.42
C ARG A 34 19.39 -29.40 -0.30
N ILE A 35 18.64 -28.34 -0.62
CA ILE A 35 17.85 -27.60 0.36
C ILE A 35 16.69 -28.46 0.88
N ALA A 36 16.02 -29.23 0.00
CA ALA A 36 14.95 -30.14 0.42
C ALA A 36 15.46 -31.32 1.25
N ALA A 37 16.64 -31.85 0.95
CA ALA A 37 17.21 -32.99 1.67
C ALA A 37 17.56 -32.65 3.12
N ASN A 38 17.95 -31.40 3.39
CA ASN A 38 18.34 -30.92 4.72
C ASN A 38 17.24 -30.09 5.41
N GLY A 39 16.08 -29.94 4.76
CA GLY A 39 14.97 -29.11 5.23
C GLY A 39 13.94 -29.90 6.03
N ASP A 40 13.22 -29.21 6.91
CA ASP A 40 12.02 -29.73 7.55
C ASP A 40 10.86 -29.88 6.54
N ASP A 41 9.71 -30.36 7.02
CA ASP A 41 8.55 -30.60 6.15
C ASP A 41 8.01 -29.31 5.50
N SER A 42 8.22 -28.16 6.14
CA SER A 42 7.85 -26.84 5.60
C SER A 42 8.77 -26.42 4.45
N ILE A 43 10.08 -26.62 4.57
CA ILE A 43 11.07 -26.38 3.50
C ILE A 43 10.87 -27.35 2.34
N ARG A 44 10.62 -28.64 2.61
CA ARG A 44 10.32 -29.64 1.57
C ARG A 44 9.07 -29.25 0.78
N THR A 45 8.03 -28.80 1.47
CA THR A 45 6.80 -28.29 0.84
C THR A 45 7.08 -27.06 -0.01
N ALA A 46 7.88 -26.11 0.47
CA ALA A 46 8.28 -24.92 -0.28
C ALA A 46 9.10 -25.28 -1.54
N VAL A 47 10.08 -26.17 -1.43
CA VAL A 47 10.87 -26.66 -2.58
C VAL A 47 10.00 -27.39 -3.60
N ASN A 48 9.07 -28.24 -3.15
CA ASN A 48 8.16 -28.93 -4.05
C ASN A 48 7.21 -27.96 -4.77
N ALA A 49 6.73 -26.92 -4.09
CA ALA A 49 5.93 -25.85 -4.70
C ALA A 49 6.74 -25.09 -5.78
N ILE A 50 8.04 -24.88 -5.55
CA ILE A 50 8.96 -24.29 -6.52
C ILE A 50 9.14 -25.20 -7.74
N LYS A 51 9.46 -26.48 -7.52
CA LYS A 51 9.71 -27.46 -8.60
C LYS A 51 8.50 -27.68 -9.50
N THR A 52 7.31 -27.71 -8.91
CA THR A 52 6.06 -27.97 -9.63
C THR A 52 5.44 -26.69 -10.22
N ASN A 53 6.11 -25.54 -10.04
CA ASN A 53 5.64 -24.22 -10.47
C ASN A 53 4.17 -23.97 -10.04
N GLN A 54 3.79 -24.51 -8.88
CA GLN A 54 2.42 -24.49 -8.42
C GLN A 54 2.01 -23.08 -8.00
N GLY A 55 0.72 -22.77 -8.16
CA GLY A 55 0.11 -21.48 -7.86
C GLY A 55 0.37 -20.92 -6.45
N ALA A 56 0.89 -21.72 -5.52
CA ALA A 56 1.42 -21.29 -4.23
C ALA A 56 2.50 -20.19 -4.34
N LEU A 57 3.24 -20.13 -5.45
CA LEU A 57 4.20 -19.07 -5.74
C LEU A 57 3.55 -17.74 -6.17
N THR A 58 2.31 -17.75 -6.66
CA THR A 58 1.71 -16.54 -7.28
C THR A 58 1.36 -15.45 -6.28
N ASN A 59 1.23 -15.80 -5.01
CA ASN A 59 0.96 -14.88 -3.91
C ASN A 59 2.15 -14.71 -2.94
N SER A 60 3.27 -15.37 -3.18
CA SER A 60 4.52 -15.07 -2.49
C SER A 60 5.33 -14.13 -3.38
N GLY A 61 6.01 -13.13 -2.81
CA GLY A 61 6.94 -12.34 -3.61
C GLY A 61 8.23 -13.09 -3.95
N TYR A 62 8.19 -14.41 -4.11
CA TYR A 62 9.19 -15.15 -4.88
C TYR A 62 8.62 -15.66 -6.20
N GLY A 63 7.30 -15.60 -6.42
CA GLY A 63 6.70 -15.94 -7.71
C GLY A 63 7.18 -15.05 -8.85
N SER A 64 7.37 -13.76 -8.60
CA SER A 64 8.01 -12.81 -9.52
C SER A 64 9.46 -13.20 -9.82
N LEU A 65 10.27 -13.52 -8.80
CA LEU A 65 11.64 -14.02 -8.99
C LEU A 65 11.69 -15.24 -9.92
N PHE A 66 10.82 -16.24 -9.72
CA PHE A 66 10.82 -17.43 -10.59
C PHE A 66 10.42 -17.12 -12.03
N LYS A 67 9.48 -16.16 -12.25
CA LYS A 67 9.14 -15.70 -13.60
C LYS A 67 10.32 -15.01 -14.28
N ILE A 68 11.10 -14.22 -13.55
CA ILE A 68 12.30 -13.55 -14.06
C ILE A 68 13.38 -14.60 -14.39
N ILE A 69 13.67 -15.52 -13.48
CA ILE A 69 14.63 -16.61 -13.72
C ILE A 69 14.21 -17.45 -14.94
N ALA A 70 12.92 -17.73 -15.09
CA ALA A 70 12.41 -18.47 -16.24
C ALA A 70 12.60 -17.71 -17.56
N ALA A 71 12.42 -16.38 -17.55
CA ALA A 71 12.64 -15.52 -18.72
C ALA A 71 14.13 -15.47 -19.14
N VAL A 72 15.03 -15.59 -18.18
CA VAL A 72 16.48 -15.47 -18.38
C VAL A 72 17.18 -16.82 -18.57
N LYS A 73 16.47 -17.93 -18.39
CA LYS A 73 17.05 -19.29 -18.39
C LYS A 73 17.93 -19.60 -19.62
N SER A 74 17.65 -19.03 -20.78
CA SER A 74 18.43 -19.17 -22.02
C SER A 74 19.77 -18.42 -22.01
N HIS A 75 19.98 -17.47 -21.09
CA HIS A 75 21.12 -16.56 -21.04
C HIS A 75 22.17 -16.92 -19.95
N GLY A 76 21.89 -17.90 -19.09
CA GLY A 76 22.90 -18.58 -18.25
C GLY A 76 23.39 -17.87 -16.98
N ALA A 77 23.06 -16.60 -16.75
CA ALA A 77 23.54 -15.83 -15.60
C ALA A 77 22.48 -15.67 -14.48
N THR A 78 22.26 -16.73 -13.68
CA THR A 78 21.19 -16.75 -12.68
C THR A 78 21.62 -16.26 -11.28
N GLY A 79 22.92 -16.22 -10.99
CA GLY A 79 23.44 -15.95 -9.65
C GLY A 79 23.19 -14.54 -9.12
N ASP A 80 23.56 -13.54 -9.92
CA ASP A 80 23.46 -12.12 -9.56
C ASP A 80 22.01 -11.64 -9.40
N ILE A 81 21.08 -12.26 -10.14
CA ILE A 81 19.64 -11.96 -10.11
C ILE A 81 19.05 -12.20 -8.72
N ILE A 82 19.39 -13.33 -8.08
CA ILE A 82 18.75 -13.71 -6.82
C ILE A 82 19.24 -12.82 -5.68
N VAL A 83 20.53 -12.45 -5.68
CA VAL A 83 21.10 -11.53 -4.69
C VAL A 83 20.46 -10.15 -4.83
N THR A 84 20.50 -9.58 -6.02
CA THR A 84 19.93 -8.26 -6.32
C THR A 84 18.42 -8.22 -6.04
N TYR A 85 17.69 -9.29 -6.37
CA TYR A 85 16.27 -9.41 -6.08
C TYR A 85 16.00 -9.33 -4.57
N ASN A 86 16.79 -10.05 -3.76
CA ASN A 86 16.64 -10.04 -2.32
C ASN A 86 16.98 -8.67 -1.73
N GLU A 87 17.94 -7.93 -2.30
CA GLU A 87 18.25 -6.55 -1.88
C GLU A 87 17.03 -5.63 -2.09
N TYR A 88 16.42 -5.64 -3.27
CA TYR A 88 15.22 -4.83 -3.54
C TYR A 88 14.04 -5.22 -2.65
N ARG A 89 13.87 -6.52 -2.42
CA ARG A 89 12.85 -7.06 -1.49
C ARG A 89 13.10 -6.58 -0.07
N HIS A 90 14.35 -6.65 0.39
CA HIS A 90 14.74 -6.22 1.72
C HIS A 90 14.48 -4.73 1.92
N GLN A 91 14.80 -3.91 0.93
CA GLN A 91 14.52 -2.47 0.96
C GLN A 91 13.01 -2.18 1.03
N ILE A 92 12.19 -2.89 0.26
CA ILE A 92 10.72 -2.81 0.37
C ILE A 92 10.26 -3.20 1.77
N ASP A 93 10.76 -4.32 2.29
CA ASP A 93 10.26 -4.92 3.52
C ASP A 93 10.67 -4.15 4.77
N GLN A 94 11.85 -3.53 4.78
CA GLN A 94 12.33 -2.76 5.92
C GLN A 94 11.93 -1.28 5.84
N GLU A 95 12.20 -0.62 4.71
CA GLU A 95 12.06 0.83 4.62
C GLU A 95 10.61 1.21 4.25
N ILE A 96 10.12 0.72 3.10
CA ILE A 96 8.84 1.18 2.56
C ILE A 96 7.67 0.65 3.41
N ASN A 97 7.73 -0.61 3.83
CA ASN A 97 6.67 -1.22 4.62
C ASN A 97 6.51 -0.56 5.99
N ALA A 98 7.59 -0.11 6.64
CA ALA A 98 7.49 0.61 7.91
C ALA A 98 6.64 1.90 7.77
N HIS A 99 6.83 2.66 6.68
CA HIS A 99 6.03 3.84 6.38
C HIS A 99 4.57 3.51 6.05
N LEU A 100 4.32 2.44 5.29
CA LEU A 100 2.96 1.96 5.00
C LEU A 100 2.22 1.49 6.26
N LEU A 101 2.91 0.76 7.14
CA LEU A 101 2.38 0.31 8.44
C LEU A 101 2.06 1.50 9.36
N SER A 102 2.95 2.49 9.42
CA SER A 102 2.73 3.70 10.21
C SER A 102 1.58 4.56 9.66
N LEU A 103 1.38 4.54 8.34
CA LEU A 103 0.22 5.17 7.71
C LEU A 103 -1.07 4.40 8.08
N ARG A 104 -1.03 3.05 8.04
CA ARG A 104 -2.16 2.20 8.44
C ARG A 104 -2.60 2.45 9.88
N SER A 105 -1.66 2.47 10.83
CA SER A 105 -1.96 2.68 12.24
C SER A 105 -2.63 4.04 12.49
N SER A 106 -2.25 5.07 11.72
CA SER A 106 -2.88 6.39 11.78
C SER A 106 -4.39 6.30 11.46
N PHE A 107 -4.81 5.58 10.42
CA PHE A 107 -6.25 5.43 10.14
C PHE A 107 -7.00 4.63 11.20
N THR A 108 -6.38 3.62 11.81
CA THR A 108 -7.03 2.85 12.89
C THR A 108 -7.39 3.76 14.06
N TYR A 109 -6.48 4.67 14.43
CA TYR A 109 -6.75 5.69 15.45
C TYR A 109 -7.92 6.60 15.06
N PHE A 110 -7.92 7.12 13.84
CA PHE A 110 -8.99 8.00 13.36
C PHE A 110 -10.36 7.29 13.25
N ALA A 111 -10.36 6.03 12.81
CA ALA A 111 -11.57 5.22 12.77
C ALA A 111 -12.15 5.01 14.18
N ALA A 112 -11.29 4.80 15.19
CA ALA A 112 -11.73 4.70 16.59
C ALA A 112 -12.36 6.02 17.08
N LEU A 113 -11.76 7.18 16.75
CA LEU A 113 -12.34 8.48 17.12
C LEU A 113 -13.70 8.74 16.46
N LEU A 114 -13.85 8.39 15.18
CA LEU A 114 -15.15 8.51 14.50
C LEU A 114 -16.20 7.58 15.08
N LEU A 115 -15.82 6.37 15.49
CA LEU A 115 -16.72 5.44 16.17
C LEU A 115 -17.22 6.05 17.49
N ILE A 116 -16.33 6.65 18.28
CA ILE A 116 -16.72 7.34 19.52
C ILE A 116 -17.66 8.50 19.20
N ALA A 117 -17.33 9.35 18.23
CA ALA A 117 -18.18 10.47 17.82
C ALA A 117 -19.57 10.00 17.37
N PHE A 118 -19.63 8.90 16.61
CA PHE A 118 -20.88 8.28 16.18
C PHE A 118 -21.72 7.80 17.36
N VAL A 119 -21.11 7.10 18.32
CA VAL A 119 -21.79 6.62 19.53
C VAL A 119 -22.31 7.77 20.38
N VAL A 120 -21.48 8.79 20.63
CA VAL A 120 -21.88 9.99 21.39
C VAL A 120 -23.04 10.69 20.72
N PHE A 121 -22.98 10.87 19.40
CA PHE A 121 -24.06 11.49 18.62
C PHE A 121 -25.36 10.69 18.72
N ALA A 122 -25.27 9.37 18.57
CA ALA A 122 -26.42 8.48 18.64
C ALA A 122 -27.10 8.54 20.02
N ILE A 123 -26.31 8.42 21.10
CA ILE A 123 -26.81 8.49 22.48
C ILE A 123 -27.48 9.84 22.74
N PHE A 124 -26.84 10.95 22.36
CA PHE A 124 -27.41 12.28 22.59
C PHE A 124 -28.77 12.44 21.90
N LYS A 125 -28.85 12.01 20.63
CA LYS A 125 -30.09 12.06 19.87
C LYS A 125 -31.21 11.24 20.53
N THR A 126 -30.91 10.03 21.00
CA THR A 126 -31.95 9.15 21.56
C THR A 126 -32.33 9.47 22.99
N SER A 127 -31.38 9.91 23.80
CA SER A 127 -31.53 10.00 25.26
C SER A 127 -31.68 11.42 25.77
N VAL A 128 -31.14 12.43 25.08
CA VAL A 128 -31.09 13.81 25.57
C VAL A 128 -32.04 14.72 24.79
N ALA A 129 -32.19 14.48 23.48
CA ALA A 129 -32.97 15.33 22.59
C ALA A 129 -34.41 15.55 23.08
N GLY A 130 -35.14 14.46 23.38
CA GLY A 130 -36.55 14.54 23.77
C GLY A 130 -36.76 15.35 25.06
N ASN A 131 -35.89 15.15 26.04
CA ASN A 131 -35.95 15.88 27.32
C ASN A 131 -35.66 17.38 27.13
N LEU A 132 -34.69 17.72 26.27
CA LEU A 132 -34.39 19.12 25.94
C LEU A 132 -35.57 19.84 25.29
N TYR A 133 -36.27 19.19 24.34
CA TYR A 133 -37.47 19.77 23.73
C TYR A 133 -38.57 20.01 24.76
N ALA A 134 -38.80 19.05 25.67
CA ALA A 134 -39.84 19.17 26.70
C ALA A 134 -39.59 20.38 27.61
N VAL A 135 -38.37 20.57 28.10
CA VAL A 135 -38.03 21.69 28.99
C VAL A 135 -38.17 23.04 28.28
N PHE A 136 -37.68 23.17 27.04
CA PHE A 136 -37.78 24.44 26.30
C PHE A 136 -39.24 24.81 25.97
N LEU A 137 -40.08 23.81 25.69
CA LEU A 137 -41.51 24.01 25.47
C LEU A 137 -42.22 24.53 26.74
N GLU A 138 -41.83 24.08 27.93
CA GLU A 138 -42.39 24.58 29.21
C GLU A 138 -42.10 26.06 29.43
N PHE A 139 -40.96 26.56 28.95
CA PHE A 139 -40.59 27.98 29.03
C PHE A 139 -41.08 28.80 27.82
N GLU A 140 -41.92 28.23 26.94
CA GLU A 140 -42.40 28.87 25.71
C GLU A 140 -41.27 29.41 24.81
N HIS A 141 -40.08 28.79 24.87
CA HIS A 141 -38.90 29.20 24.11
C HIS A 141 -38.50 28.14 23.08
N GLU A 142 -37.94 28.59 21.96
CA GLU A 142 -37.38 27.69 20.96
C GLU A 142 -35.96 27.24 21.34
N LEU A 143 -35.62 26.02 20.94
CA LEU A 143 -34.26 25.53 21.05
C LEU A 143 -33.31 26.38 20.21
N PRO A 144 -32.06 26.56 20.65
CA PRO A 144 -31.09 27.30 19.85
C PRO A 144 -30.89 26.67 18.47
N GLN A 145 -30.75 27.50 17.45
CA GLN A 145 -30.75 27.08 16.04
C GLN A 145 -29.76 25.94 15.73
N LEU A 146 -28.54 26.03 16.25
CA LEU A 146 -27.51 24.99 16.04
C LEU A 146 -27.92 23.65 16.67
N THR A 147 -28.49 23.68 17.88
CA THR A 147 -28.97 22.49 18.58
C THR A 147 -30.20 21.91 17.89
N ALA A 148 -31.18 22.75 17.54
CA ALA A 148 -32.39 22.34 16.83
C ALA A 148 -32.04 21.68 15.48
N PHE A 149 -31.08 22.24 14.74
CA PHE A 149 -30.56 21.64 13.51
C PHE A 149 -29.93 20.27 13.77
N MET A 150 -29.03 20.15 14.74
CA MET A 150 -28.33 18.89 15.06
C MET A 150 -29.26 17.79 15.58
N LEU A 151 -30.36 18.16 16.24
CA LEU A 151 -31.36 17.23 16.77
C LEU A 151 -32.44 16.84 15.74
N GLY A 152 -32.77 17.75 14.83
CA GLY A 152 -33.79 17.57 13.80
C GLY A 152 -33.22 17.08 12.45
N PRO A 153 -33.38 17.84 11.35
CA PRO A 153 -32.93 17.42 10.01
C PRO A 153 -31.43 17.10 9.94
N GLY A 154 -30.60 17.88 10.64
CA GLY A 154 -29.14 17.73 10.67
C GLY A 154 -28.67 16.43 11.32
N ALA A 155 -29.52 15.74 12.09
CA ALA A 155 -29.15 14.49 12.75
C ALA A 155 -28.88 13.34 11.76
N LEU A 156 -29.71 13.23 10.72
CA LEU A 156 -29.53 12.23 9.66
C LEU A 156 -28.31 12.57 8.80
N TRP A 157 -28.09 13.85 8.51
CA TRP A 157 -26.90 14.32 7.81
C TRP A 157 -25.62 14.08 8.61
N GLY A 158 -25.60 14.33 9.92
CA GLY A 158 -24.45 14.10 10.78
C GLY A 158 -24.08 12.63 10.90
N LEU A 159 -25.06 11.76 11.19
CA LEU A 159 -24.84 10.30 11.22
C LEU A 159 -24.41 9.77 9.85
N GLY A 160 -25.05 10.24 8.77
CA GLY A 160 -24.68 9.88 7.39
C GLY A 160 -23.26 10.34 7.01
N ALA A 161 -22.86 11.55 7.42
CA ALA A 161 -21.51 12.05 7.19
C ALA A 161 -20.46 11.23 7.95
N LEU A 162 -20.74 10.87 9.21
CA LEU A 162 -19.86 10.02 10.02
C LEU A 162 -19.70 8.61 9.43
N THR A 163 -20.79 7.98 9.00
CA THR A 163 -20.74 6.64 8.38
C THR A 163 -20.01 6.68 7.03
N MET A 164 -20.31 7.67 6.18
CA MET A 164 -19.60 7.84 4.91
C MET A 164 -18.11 8.08 5.10
N THR A 165 -17.72 8.87 6.11
CA THR A 165 -16.31 9.10 6.46
C THR A 165 -15.66 7.80 6.95
N GLY A 166 -16.36 6.99 7.76
CA GLY A 166 -15.89 5.67 8.19
C GLY A 166 -15.67 4.70 7.02
N ILE A 167 -16.60 4.65 6.07
CA ILE A 167 -16.49 3.83 4.85
C ILE A 167 -15.31 4.31 3.99
N ALA A 168 -15.14 5.62 3.83
CA ALA A 168 -14.03 6.24 3.12
C ALA A 168 -12.67 5.86 3.73
N LEU A 169 -12.56 5.86 5.07
CA LEU A 169 -11.34 5.41 5.76
C LEU A 169 -11.10 3.90 5.62
N GLY A 170 -12.17 3.10 5.69
CA GLY A 170 -12.08 1.65 5.53
C GLY A 170 -11.62 1.25 4.13
N SER A 171 -12.19 1.88 3.09
CA SER A 171 -11.79 1.64 1.70
C SER A 171 -10.34 2.07 1.44
N LEU A 172 -9.90 3.17 2.05
CA LEU A 172 -8.52 3.63 1.99
C LEU A 172 -7.55 2.67 2.68
N SER A 173 -7.89 2.21 3.90
CA SER A 173 -7.11 1.22 4.63
C SER A 173 -6.97 -0.08 3.82
N LEU A 174 -8.04 -0.51 3.14
CA LEU A 174 -8.00 -1.66 2.24
C LEU A 174 -7.12 -1.42 1.01
N ALA A 175 -7.19 -0.23 0.39
CA ALA A 175 -6.35 0.11 -0.76
C ALA A 175 -4.86 0.10 -0.39
N LEU A 176 -4.50 0.63 0.78
CA LEU A 176 -3.13 0.60 1.29
C LEU A 176 -2.68 -0.80 1.67
N TYR A 177 -3.57 -1.61 2.23
CA TYR A 177 -3.28 -3.02 2.47
C TYR A 177 -3.02 -3.77 1.16
N ARG A 178 -3.80 -3.52 0.11
CA ARG A 178 -3.55 -4.12 -1.22
C ARG A 178 -2.23 -3.64 -1.80
N LEU A 179 -1.93 -2.34 -1.71
CA LEU A 179 -0.64 -1.78 -2.11
C LEU A 179 0.53 -2.46 -1.37
N TYR A 180 0.39 -2.67 -0.06
CA TYR A 180 1.38 -3.41 0.75
C TYR A 180 1.56 -4.86 0.26
N VAL A 181 0.46 -5.58 0.02
CA VAL A 181 0.51 -6.98 -0.45
C VAL A 181 1.14 -7.08 -1.84
N ASP A 182 0.78 -6.17 -2.75
CA ASP A 182 1.34 -6.17 -4.10
C ASP A 182 2.83 -5.76 -4.08
N LEU A 183 3.20 -4.74 -3.31
CA LEU A 183 4.59 -4.28 -3.19
C LEU A 183 5.50 -5.34 -2.51
N SER A 184 5.08 -5.94 -1.39
CA SER A 184 5.79 -7.06 -0.74
C SER A 184 5.82 -8.33 -1.58
N GLY A 185 4.83 -8.49 -2.46
CA GLY A 185 4.79 -9.49 -3.51
C GLY A 185 5.72 -9.19 -4.70
N PHE A 186 6.34 -8.00 -4.74
CA PHE A 186 7.07 -7.49 -5.90
C PHE A 186 6.21 -7.58 -7.17
N ARG A 187 4.94 -7.16 -7.06
CA ARG A 187 3.92 -7.26 -8.11
C ARG A 187 3.45 -5.89 -8.54
N TYR A 188 3.21 -5.76 -9.83
CA TYR A 188 2.62 -4.56 -10.39
C TYR A 188 1.24 -4.28 -9.75
N CYS A 189 1.05 -3.06 -9.26
CA CYS A 189 -0.12 -2.65 -8.51
C CYS A 189 -1.18 -2.06 -9.46
N ASN A 190 -2.38 -2.64 -9.48
CA ASN A 190 -3.51 -2.12 -10.27
C ASN A 190 -4.51 -1.31 -9.43
N VAL A 191 -4.37 -1.33 -8.11
CA VAL A 191 -5.33 -0.68 -7.21
C VAL A 191 -4.86 0.74 -6.93
N SER A 192 -5.43 1.69 -7.66
CA SER A 192 -5.27 3.11 -7.34
C SER A 192 -6.38 3.54 -6.37
N PRO A 193 -6.06 4.13 -5.21
CA PRO A 193 -7.00 5.03 -4.55
C PRO A 193 -7.06 6.33 -5.36
N ALA A 194 -7.55 6.25 -6.61
CA ALA A 194 -7.55 7.34 -7.58
C ALA A 194 -8.43 8.52 -7.13
N TRP A 195 -9.34 8.30 -6.18
CA TRP A 195 -10.19 9.33 -5.60
C TRP A 195 -9.47 10.22 -4.56
N LEU A 196 -8.24 9.85 -4.14
CA LEU A 196 -7.50 10.56 -3.11
C LEU A 196 -6.36 11.37 -3.70
N TRP A 197 -6.22 12.59 -3.17
CA TRP A 197 -5.06 13.43 -3.41
C TRP A 197 -3.76 12.67 -3.09
N GLY A 198 -2.85 12.60 -4.05
CA GLY A 198 -1.57 11.89 -3.91
C GLY A 198 -1.60 10.38 -4.18
N GLY A 199 -2.76 9.71 -4.19
CA GLY A 199 -2.86 8.27 -4.41
C GLY A 199 -2.34 7.81 -5.79
N ARG A 200 -2.60 8.60 -6.83
CA ARG A 200 -2.07 8.36 -8.19
C ARG A 200 -0.55 8.49 -8.26
N ARG A 201 0.03 9.43 -7.52
CA ARG A 201 1.49 9.66 -7.47
C ARG A 201 2.20 8.47 -6.83
N ILE A 202 1.69 8.00 -5.68
CA ILE A 202 2.23 6.81 -4.99
C ILE A 202 2.18 5.60 -5.92
N LEU A 203 1.04 5.35 -6.58
CA LEU A 203 0.90 4.21 -7.48
C LEU A 203 1.88 4.28 -8.66
N SER A 204 2.01 5.46 -9.28
CA SER A 204 2.93 5.66 -10.39
C SER A 204 4.38 5.41 -9.98
N ILE A 205 4.82 5.92 -8.84
CA ILE A 205 6.19 5.70 -8.34
C ILE A 205 6.41 4.21 -8.02
N THR A 206 5.47 3.57 -7.34
CA THR A 206 5.54 2.13 -7.02
C THR A 206 5.66 1.27 -8.27
N ASN A 207 4.79 1.48 -9.26
CA ASN A 207 4.82 0.68 -10.48
C ASN A 207 6.07 0.94 -11.32
N THR A 208 6.55 2.19 -11.32
CA THR A 208 7.84 2.56 -11.94
C THR A 208 8.98 1.81 -11.29
N TYR A 209 9.06 1.80 -9.96
CA TYR A 209 10.11 1.11 -9.23
C TYR A 209 10.14 -0.39 -9.57
N ILE A 210 8.99 -1.06 -9.55
CA ILE A 210 8.88 -2.49 -9.88
C ILE A 210 9.31 -2.76 -11.33
N LEU A 211 8.90 -1.89 -12.26
CA LEU A 211 9.27 -2.04 -13.67
C LEU A 211 10.77 -1.84 -13.89
N LEU A 212 11.36 -0.80 -13.31
CA LEU A 212 12.81 -0.54 -13.39
C LEU A 212 13.59 -1.72 -12.79
N ALA A 213 13.13 -2.26 -11.66
CA ALA A 213 13.76 -3.40 -11.02
C ALA A 213 13.64 -4.68 -11.88
N TYR A 214 12.52 -4.89 -12.58
CA TYR A 214 12.42 -5.98 -13.55
C TYR A 214 13.41 -5.82 -14.71
N ILE A 215 13.56 -4.61 -15.25
CA ILE A 215 14.51 -4.34 -16.34
C ILE A 215 15.93 -4.64 -15.86
N ASP A 216 16.32 -4.16 -14.69
CA ASP A 216 17.66 -4.38 -14.12
C ASP A 216 17.94 -5.89 -13.91
N LEU A 217 17.00 -6.61 -13.31
CA LEU A 217 17.14 -8.05 -13.07
C LEU A 217 17.22 -8.87 -14.36
N LEU A 218 16.49 -8.48 -15.40
CA LEU A 218 16.55 -9.13 -16.73
C LEU A 218 17.87 -8.82 -17.44
N MET A 219 18.38 -7.59 -17.33
CA MET A 219 19.67 -7.18 -17.88
C MET A 219 20.85 -7.87 -17.21
N ARG A 220 20.83 -8.00 -15.87
CA ARG A 220 21.80 -8.82 -15.12
C ARG A 220 21.77 -10.29 -15.53
N GLY A 221 20.60 -10.72 -16.01
CA GLY A 221 20.41 -12.02 -16.64
C GLY A 221 21.09 -12.21 -17.99
N GLY A 222 21.61 -11.15 -18.60
CA GLY A 222 22.23 -11.19 -19.93
C GLY A 222 21.30 -10.82 -21.09
N MET A 223 20.10 -10.29 -20.81
CA MET A 223 19.23 -9.71 -21.85
C MET A 223 19.71 -8.32 -22.26
N SER A 224 19.52 -7.97 -23.54
CA SER A 224 19.71 -6.59 -23.99
C SER A 224 18.66 -5.64 -23.39
N ALA A 225 18.93 -4.33 -23.34
CA ALA A 225 18.02 -3.36 -22.74
C ALA A 225 16.60 -3.37 -23.36
N ASP A 226 16.49 -3.59 -24.68
CA ASP A 226 15.19 -3.65 -25.38
C ASP A 226 14.41 -4.92 -25.09
N GLU A 227 15.11 -6.05 -25.07
CA GLU A 227 14.52 -7.34 -24.73
C GLU A 227 14.06 -7.34 -23.28
N ALA A 228 14.89 -6.82 -22.37
CA ALA A 228 14.60 -6.67 -20.96
C ALA A 228 13.37 -5.78 -20.73
N ALA A 229 13.30 -4.60 -21.35
CA ALA A 229 12.14 -3.71 -21.25
C ALA A 229 10.85 -4.40 -21.73
N THR A 230 10.89 -5.02 -22.91
CA THR A 230 9.72 -5.70 -23.50
C THR A 230 9.24 -6.86 -22.62
N HIS A 231 10.16 -7.65 -22.07
CA HIS A 231 9.84 -8.72 -21.14
C HIS A 231 9.33 -8.20 -19.80
N ALA A 232 9.89 -7.11 -19.27
CA ALA A 232 9.43 -6.47 -18.03
C ALA A 232 7.97 -6.00 -18.15
N TYR A 233 7.59 -5.35 -19.25
CA TYR A 233 6.19 -4.97 -19.49
C TYR A 233 5.26 -6.18 -19.57
N ARG A 234 5.69 -7.25 -20.25
CA ARG A 234 4.92 -8.50 -20.34
C ARG A 234 4.73 -9.15 -18.96
N LEU A 235 5.77 -9.14 -18.11
CA LEU A 235 5.73 -9.66 -16.75
C LEU A 235 4.83 -8.82 -15.83
N ALA A 236 4.84 -7.50 -16.01
CA ALA A 236 3.96 -6.57 -15.31
C ALA A 236 2.49 -6.65 -15.77
N GLY A 237 2.23 -7.26 -16.93
CA GLY A 237 0.88 -7.35 -17.52
C GLY A 237 0.41 -6.03 -18.11
N CYS A 238 1.35 -5.14 -18.47
CA CYS A 238 1.07 -3.82 -19.02
C CYS A 238 1.38 -3.80 -20.51
N ARG A 239 0.55 -3.11 -21.31
CA ARG A 239 0.97 -2.72 -22.66
C ARG A 239 2.03 -1.62 -22.56
N GLN A 240 2.99 -1.64 -23.48
CA GLN A 240 4.01 -0.60 -23.72
C GLN A 240 3.44 0.82 -23.60
N PRO A 241 4.26 1.83 -23.29
CA PRO A 241 3.99 2.89 -22.32
C PRO A 241 2.72 3.68 -22.65
N GLU A 242 1.56 3.22 -22.18
CA GLU A 242 0.36 4.03 -22.20
C GLU A 242 0.43 5.00 -21.02
N ALA A 243 0.48 6.29 -21.35
CA ALA A 243 0.44 7.41 -20.42
C ALA A 243 -0.84 7.35 -19.57
N GLY A 244 -0.80 6.66 -18.43
CA GLY A 244 -1.95 6.57 -17.56
C GLY A 244 -1.82 5.53 -16.45
N ALA A 245 -1.79 6.02 -15.22
CA ALA A 245 -2.03 5.34 -13.94
C ALA A 245 -1.21 4.10 -13.56
N GLY A 246 -0.35 3.55 -14.42
CA GLY A 246 0.52 2.45 -14.00
C GLY A 246 1.80 2.25 -14.80
N GLY A 247 1.92 2.74 -16.03
CA GLY A 247 3.19 2.67 -16.77
C GLY A 247 4.28 3.55 -16.14
N MET A 248 5.52 3.36 -16.61
CA MET A 248 6.61 4.26 -16.28
C MET A 248 6.27 5.69 -16.73
N PRO A 249 6.54 6.73 -15.92
CA PRO A 249 6.35 8.11 -16.31
C PRO A 249 7.06 8.38 -17.64
N ALA A 250 6.38 9.11 -18.53
CA ALA A 250 6.94 9.50 -19.82
C ALA A 250 8.27 10.27 -19.68
N ALA A 251 8.47 10.96 -18.55
CA ALA A 251 9.73 11.61 -18.22
C ALA A 251 10.88 10.60 -18.03
N THR A 252 10.68 9.57 -17.20
CA THR A 252 11.68 8.52 -16.97
C THR A 252 11.92 7.70 -18.23
N ASP A 253 10.87 7.40 -18.99
CA ASP A 253 10.97 6.65 -20.25
C ASP A 253 11.81 7.40 -21.29
N ARG A 254 11.56 8.70 -21.41
CA ARG A 254 12.33 9.59 -22.27
C ARG A 254 13.81 9.63 -21.87
N LEU A 255 14.12 9.75 -20.58
CA LEU A 255 15.51 9.78 -20.09
C LEU A 255 16.24 8.47 -20.37
N LEU A 256 15.60 7.32 -20.08
CA LEU A 256 16.16 6.01 -20.40
C LEU A 256 16.36 5.82 -21.91
N SER A 257 15.44 6.33 -22.75
CA SER A 257 15.60 6.29 -24.21
C SER A 257 16.78 7.12 -24.72
N TYR A 258 17.12 8.23 -24.05
CA TYR A 258 18.32 9.01 -24.35
C TYR A 258 19.59 8.33 -23.86
N ALA A 259 19.58 7.80 -22.64
CA ALA A 259 20.71 7.05 -22.09
C ALA A 259 21.04 5.82 -22.95
N LYS A 260 20.02 5.20 -23.54
CA LYS A 260 20.19 4.12 -24.52
C LYS A 260 20.96 4.55 -25.76
N LYS A 261 20.75 5.77 -26.26
CA LYS A 261 21.48 6.31 -27.43
C LYS A 261 22.94 6.66 -27.11
N ASN A 262 23.26 6.85 -25.83
CA ASN A 262 24.57 7.28 -25.35
C ASN A 262 25.37 6.14 -24.70
N ASP A 263 24.91 4.89 -24.82
CA ASP A 263 25.50 3.70 -24.17
C ASP A 263 25.59 3.79 -22.62
N THR A 264 24.83 4.71 -22.00
CA THR A 264 24.80 4.93 -20.53
C THR A 264 23.54 4.36 -19.86
N PHE A 265 22.81 3.46 -20.54
CA PHE A 265 21.51 2.95 -20.07
C PHE A 265 21.59 2.28 -18.69
N SER A 266 22.60 1.45 -18.44
CA SER A 266 22.77 0.73 -17.17
C SER A 266 23.03 1.69 -16.00
N ALA A 267 23.82 2.75 -16.22
CA ALA A 267 24.11 3.76 -15.21
C ALA A 267 22.87 4.60 -14.88
N GLU A 268 22.11 5.02 -15.90
CA GLU A 268 20.87 5.78 -15.72
C GLU A 268 19.78 4.96 -15.03
N LEU A 269 19.66 3.68 -15.40
CA LEU A 269 18.75 2.74 -14.76
C LEU A 269 19.06 2.58 -13.27
N ALA A 270 20.34 2.37 -12.93
CA ALA A 270 20.78 2.25 -11.54
C ALA A 270 20.49 3.52 -10.73
N TYR A 271 20.67 4.71 -11.33
CA TYR A 271 20.35 5.99 -10.70
C TYR A 271 18.85 6.09 -10.35
N HIS A 272 17.97 5.83 -11.32
CA HIS A 272 16.53 5.87 -11.08
C HIS A 272 16.05 4.82 -10.07
N LEU A 273 16.67 3.64 -10.09
CA LEU A 273 16.35 2.54 -9.18
C LEU A 273 16.76 2.85 -7.75
N HIS A 274 17.91 3.50 -7.56
CA HIS A 274 18.35 3.97 -6.24
C HIS A 274 17.47 5.11 -5.71
N GLN A 275 16.96 5.98 -6.58
CA GLN A 275 16.17 7.14 -6.17
C GLN A 275 14.68 6.81 -5.91
N ALA A 276 14.12 5.80 -6.59
CA ALA A 276 12.70 5.48 -6.54
C ALA A 276 12.17 5.11 -5.12
N PRO A 277 12.88 4.34 -4.29
CA PRO A 277 12.48 4.07 -2.91
C PRO A 277 12.35 5.35 -2.08
N THR A 278 13.32 6.27 -2.19
CA THR A 278 13.28 7.55 -1.50
C THR A 278 12.09 8.39 -1.97
N GLN A 279 11.84 8.47 -3.28
CA GLN A 279 10.67 9.19 -3.81
C GLN A 279 9.35 8.61 -3.30
N LEU A 280 9.26 7.28 -3.17
CA LEU A 280 8.09 6.60 -2.65
C LEU A 280 7.89 6.92 -1.16
N ILE A 281 8.95 6.85 -0.35
CA ILE A 281 8.92 7.19 1.07
C ILE A 281 8.51 8.66 1.27
N THR A 282 9.07 9.57 0.48
CA THR A 282 8.70 10.99 0.49
C THR A 282 7.22 11.17 0.15
N ALA A 283 6.73 10.55 -0.93
CA ALA A 283 5.32 10.64 -1.31
C ALA A 283 4.37 10.05 -0.25
N LEU A 284 4.74 8.93 0.38
CA LEU A 284 3.99 8.33 1.49
C LEU A 284 3.97 9.25 2.72
N THR A 285 5.07 9.93 3.00
CA THR A 285 5.22 10.84 4.14
C THR A 285 4.44 12.13 3.92
N GLU A 286 4.57 12.77 2.75
CA GLU A 286 3.77 13.93 2.35
C GLU A 286 2.28 13.63 2.44
N PHE A 287 1.87 12.45 1.93
CA PHE A 287 0.49 12.00 2.00
C PHE A 287 0.04 11.82 3.45
N ARG A 288 0.82 11.11 4.28
CA ARG A 288 0.52 10.90 5.69
C ARG A 288 0.34 12.22 6.44
N THR A 289 1.26 13.15 6.26
CA THR A 289 1.27 14.44 6.97
C THR A 289 0.05 15.26 6.58
N SER A 290 -0.18 15.43 5.27
CA SER A 290 -1.33 16.19 4.75
C SER A 290 -2.65 15.58 5.22
N PHE A 291 -2.75 14.25 5.17
CA PHE A 291 -3.93 13.52 5.59
C PHE A 291 -4.20 13.63 7.10
N THR A 292 -3.15 13.55 7.92
CA THR A 292 -3.25 13.68 9.37
C THR A 292 -3.74 15.08 9.75
N VAL A 293 -3.18 16.12 9.14
CA VAL A 293 -3.60 17.52 9.37
C VAL A 293 -5.05 17.72 8.96
N PHE A 294 -5.44 17.22 7.79
CA PHE A 294 -6.83 17.29 7.33
C PHE A 294 -7.79 16.61 8.31
N LEU A 295 -7.48 15.38 8.75
CA LEU A 295 -8.33 14.66 9.68
C LEU A 295 -8.39 15.31 11.05
N GLN A 296 -7.29 15.86 11.55
CA GLN A 296 -7.28 16.60 12.81
C GLN A 296 -8.19 17.83 12.70
N ALA A 297 -8.04 18.65 11.67
CA ALA A 297 -8.90 19.82 11.45
C ALA A 297 -10.38 19.43 11.34
N PHE A 298 -10.68 18.38 10.56
CA PHE A 298 -12.03 17.84 10.44
C PHE A 298 -12.59 17.40 11.79
N LEU A 299 -11.82 16.66 12.60
CA LEU A 299 -12.25 16.23 13.92
C LEU A 299 -12.42 17.38 14.90
N PHE A 300 -11.56 18.41 14.87
CA PHE A 300 -11.72 19.60 15.71
C PHE A 300 -13.03 20.32 15.39
N VAL A 301 -13.35 20.50 14.11
CA VAL A 301 -14.61 21.12 13.70
C VAL A 301 -15.79 20.23 14.08
N LEU A 302 -15.70 18.93 13.84
CA LEU A 302 -16.78 17.99 14.12
C LEU A 302 -17.08 17.88 15.62
N ILE A 303 -16.06 17.61 16.44
CA ILE A 303 -16.20 17.44 17.89
C ILE A 303 -16.49 18.79 18.54
N GLY A 304 -15.79 19.86 18.15
CA GLY A 304 -16.03 21.20 18.68
C GLY A 304 -17.44 21.70 18.36
N GLY A 305 -17.88 21.53 17.12
CA GLY A 305 -19.26 21.85 16.72
C GLY A 305 -20.29 21.04 17.50
N LEU A 306 -20.02 19.76 17.75
CA LEU A 306 -20.89 18.90 18.55
C LEU A 306 -20.99 19.37 20.01
N ILE A 307 -19.86 19.67 20.63
CA ILE A 307 -19.81 20.20 22.00
C ILE A 307 -20.60 21.52 22.07
N ILE A 308 -20.33 22.48 21.19
CA ILE A 308 -21.04 23.76 21.19
C ILE A 308 -22.55 23.52 21.03
N ALA A 309 -22.97 22.67 20.09
CA ALA A 309 -24.38 22.35 19.87
C ALA A 309 -25.05 21.77 21.13
N TYR A 310 -24.30 21.04 21.96
CA TYR A 310 -24.83 20.38 23.16
C TYR A 310 -24.83 21.29 24.39
N TYR A 311 -23.89 22.22 24.49
CA TYR A 311 -23.80 23.16 25.61
C TYR A 311 -24.69 24.39 25.43
N LEU A 312 -24.97 24.82 24.19
CA LEU A 312 -25.78 26.01 23.92
C LEU A 312 -27.16 26.01 24.61
N PRO A 313 -27.91 24.90 24.63
CA PRO A 313 -29.20 24.84 25.32
C PRO A 313 -29.08 25.02 26.83
N ILE A 314 -28.00 24.52 27.44
CA ILE A 314 -27.79 24.65 28.89
C ILE A 314 -27.59 26.13 29.26
N PHE A 315 -26.79 26.86 28.47
CA PHE A 315 -26.61 28.29 28.66
C PHE A 315 -27.89 29.09 28.42
N ALA A 316 -28.67 28.70 27.40
CA ALA A 316 -29.95 29.34 27.12
C ALA A 316 -30.95 29.14 28.27
N LEU A 317 -31.04 27.93 28.84
CA LEU A 317 -31.87 27.68 30.03
C LEU A 317 -31.44 28.51 31.23
N GLY A 318 -30.13 28.68 31.45
CA GLY A 318 -29.61 29.53 32.52
C GLY A 318 -29.94 31.02 32.37
N ALA A 319 -30.31 31.48 31.18
CA ALA A 319 -30.78 32.85 30.94
C ALA A 319 -32.31 33.00 31.03
N MET A 320 -33.06 31.89 31.04
CA MET A 320 -34.53 31.86 31.12
C MET A 320 -35.06 31.82 32.55
N VAL A 321 -34.20 31.45 33.52
CA VAL A 321 -34.48 31.44 34.97
C VAL A 321 -34.02 32.76 35.59
#